data_AF-A0A350H2M0-F1
#
_entry.id   AF-A0A350H2M0-F1
#
_cell.length_a   1.000
_cell.length_b   1.000
_cell.length_c   1.000
_cell.angle_alpha   90.00
_cell.angle_beta   90.00
_cell.angle_gamma   90.00
#
_symmetry.space_group_name_H-M   'P 1'
#
loop_
_entity.id
_entity.type
_entity.pdbx_description
1 polymer ?
#
loop_
_entity_poly.entity_id
_entity_poly.type
_entity_poly.pdbx_seq_one_letter_code
_entity_poly.pdbx_strand_id
1 'polypeptide(L)'
;MIKTIKKGLKVETKRQEYIHYGHKKFIDELFEPIQERELFVKPYGGLWASRSDSTDSWKKWCEEQGFHLNKYSDDNYFKFYLKQGTRILVIDNHKQLNDLPHIDVKSKFGFELSAFQILDFQKIAEKYDAMEVLISKDYQLYWDLYGWDCDSLLVFNKDCVESISKEKL
;
A
#
# COMPACT_ATOMS: atom_id res chain seq x y z
N MET A 1 -31.75 -5.84 22.31
CA MET A 1 -31.66 -5.54 20.86
C MET A 1 -30.19 -5.35 20.53
N ILE A 2 -29.51 -6.45 20.18
CA ILE A 2 -28.05 -6.50 20.04
C ILE A 2 -27.72 -6.07 18.61
N LYS A 3 -27.06 -4.91 18.45
CA LYS A 3 -26.50 -4.50 17.16
C LYS A 3 -25.20 -5.27 16.95
N THR A 4 -25.22 -6.18 15.98
CA THR A 4 -24.03 -6.86 15.47
C THR A 4 -23.04 -5.83 14.91
N ILE A 5 -21.96 -5.58 15.63
CA ILE A 5 -20.82 -4.80 15.14
C ILE A 5 -20.01 -5.74 14.24
N LYS A 6 -19.85 -5.37 12.96
CA LYS A 6 -19.01 -6.10 12.02
C LYS A 6 -17.59 -6.24 12.59
N LYS A 7 -17.09 -7.47 12.61
CA LYS A 7 -15.71 -7.85 12.94
C LYS A 7 -14.75 -7.01 12.08
N GLY A 8 -13.83 -6.25 12.70
CA GLY A 8 -12.62 -5.79 12.01
C GLY A 8 -12.25 -4.31 12.00
N LEU A 9 -13.01 -3.38 12.60
CA LEU A 9 -12.53 -1.98 12.71
C LEU A 9 -11.68 -1.78 13.97
N LYS A 10 -10.35 -1.69 13.81
CA LYS A 10 -9.49 -1.04 14.81
C LYS A 10 -9.63 0.47 14.60
N VAL A 11 -10.03 1.21 15.64
CA VAL A 11 -10.05 2.68 15.61
C VAL A 11 -8.69 3.18 16.09
N GLU A 12 -7.84 3.61 15.15
CA GLU A 12 -6.55 4.23 15.47
C GLU A 12 -6.81 5.68 15.91
N THR A 13 -6.45 6.01 17.15
CA THR A 13 -6.75 7.32 17.77
C THR A 13 -5.73 8.40 17.43
N LYS A 14 -4.62 8.03 16.78
CA LYS A 14 -3.55 8.94 16.35
C LYS A 14 -3.56 9.01 14.82
N ARG A 15 -3.53 10.23 14.29
CA ARG A 15 -3.39 10.45 12.84
C ARG A 15 -2.04 9.89 12.37
N GLN A 16 -2.06 8.95 11.42
CA GLN A 16 -0.87 8.33 10.87
C GLN A 16 -0.27 9.22 9.77
N GLU A 17 1.00 9.62 9.92
CA GLU A 17 1.76 10.30 8.86
C GLU A 17 2.41 9.24 7.95
N TYR A 18 2.39 9.52 6.65
CA TYR A 18 3.03 8.70 5.63
C TYR A 18 4.10 9.48 4.89
N ILE A 19 5.06 8.76 4.32
CA ILE A 19 6.18 9.32 3.56
C ILE A 19 6.31 8.62 2.22
N HIS A 20 6.35 9.40 1.14
CA HIS A 20 6.67 8.96 -0.20
C HIS A 20 8.07 9.40 -0.56
N TYR A 21 8.90 8.48 -1.06
CA TYR A 21 10.23 8.77 -1.59
C TYR A 21 10.25 8.73 -3.11
N GLY A 22 11.05 9.60 -3.73
CA GLY A 22 11.21 9.70 -5.17
C GLY A 22 10.72 11.03 -5.75
N HIS A 23 9.97 11.83 -4.98
CA HIS A 23 9.50 13.17 -5.34
C HIS A 23 9.48 14.09 -4.12
N LYS A 24 9.67 15.40 -4.34
CA LYS A 24 9.68 16.42 -3.27
C LYS A 24 8.30 16.93 -2.86
N LYS A 25 7.25 16.59 -3.62
CA LYS A 25 5.86 17.01 -3.38
C LYS A 25 4.90 16.03 -4.07
N PHE A 26 3.66 16.01 -3.60
CA PHE A 26 2.57 15.39 -4.32
C PHE A 26 2.25 16.21 -5.57
N ILE A 27 2.15 15.55 -6.73
CA ILE A 27 1.80 16.16 -8.02
C ILE A 27 0.61 15.37 -8.56
N ASP A 28 -0.56 15.99 -8.52
CA ASP A 28 -1.85 15.34 -8.81
C ASP A 28 -1.90 14.80 -10.25
N GLU A 29 -1.22 15.48 -11.18
CA GLU A 29 -1.13 15.13 -12.59
C GLU A 29 -0.24 13.91 -12.87
N LEU A 30 0.59 13.49 -11.90
CA LEU A 30 1.40 12.28 -11.99
C LEU A 30 0.73 11.07 -11.34
N PHE A 31 -0.44 11.26 -10.71
CA PHE A 31 -1.17 10.17 -10.11
C PHE A 31 -1.89 9.36 -11.19
N GLU A 32 -1.36 8.16 -11.45
CA GLU A 32 -2.01 7.19 -12.32
C GLU A 32 -2.97 6.31 -11.51
N PRO A 33 -4.19 6.05 -12.00
CA PRO A 33 -5.11 5.14 -11.33
C PRO A 33 -4.56 3.71 -11.31
N ILE A 34 -5.05 2.90 -10.38
CA ILE A 34 -4.68 1.49 -10.27
C ILE A 34 -5.11 0.73 -11.51
N GLN A 35 -4.16 0.02 -12.11
CA GLN A 35 -4.41 -0.88 -13.23
C GLN A 35 -3.84 -2.27 -12.94
N GLU A 36 -4.53 -3.29 -13.43
CA GLU A 36 -4.03 -4.65 -13.41
C GLU A 36 -2.69 -4.74 -14.13
N ARG A 37 -1.82 -5.61 -13.62
CA ARG A 37 -0.58 -5.99 -14.30
C ARG A 37 -0.55 -7.50 -14.37
N GLU A 38 -0.55 -8.03 -15.59
CA GLU A 38 -0.63 -9.47 -15.82
C GLU A 38 0.53 -10.20 -15.12
N LEU A 39 0.17 -11.24 -14.35
CA LEU A 39 1.11 -12.10 -13.63
C LEU A 39 2.08 -11.36 -12.69
N PHE A 40 1.70 -10.18 -12.18
CA PHE A 40 2.52 -9.39 -11.27
C PHE A 40 1.77 -9.11 -9.96
N VAL A 41 2.45 -9.25 -8.82
CA VAL A 41 1.88 -9.06 -7.47
C VAL A 41 1.71 -7.59 -7.07
N LYS A 42 2.13 -6.65 -7.94
CA LYS A 42 1.98 -5.21 -7.76
C LYS A 42 1.22 -4.63 -8.96
N PRO A 43 0.25 -3.73 -8.74
CA PRO A 43 -0.45 -3.06 -9.83
C PRO A 43 0.44 -2.01 -10.50
N TYR A 44 -0.01 -1.49 -11.63
CA TYR A 44 0.42 -0.18 -12.11
C TYR A 44 -0.30 0.94 -11.36
N GLY A 45 0.32 2.12 -11.32
CA GLY A 45 -0.24 3.33 -10.73
C GLY A 45 -0.29 3.32 -9.21
N GLY A 46 -1.13 4.21 -8.68
CA GLY A 46 -1.24 4.52 -7.26
C GLY A 46 -0.05 5.31 -6.71
N LEU A 47 -0.20 5.78 -5.47
CA LEU A 47 0.89 6.40 -4.72
C LEU A 47 1.40 5.42 -3.66
N TRP A 48 2.66 5.03 -3.78
CA TRP A 48 3.36 4.17 -2.83
C TRP A 48 4.00 4.99 -1.73
N ALA A 49 3.88 4.56 -0.48
CA ALA A 49 4.46 5.22 0.68
C ALA A 49 4.73 4.21 1.80
N SER A 50 5.37 4.65 2.87
CA SER A 50 5.43 3.92 4.14
C SER A 50 4.89 4.80 5.25
N ARG A 51 4.47 4.21 6.38
CA ARG A 51 4.28 4.98 7.62
C ARG A 51 5.60 5.68 7.98
N SER A 52 5.56 6.96 8.34
CA SER A 52 6.79 7.73 8.60
C SER A 52 7.54 7.28 9.86
N ASP A 53 6.86 6.56 10.76
CA ASP A 53 7.41 5.93 11.96
C ASP A 53 7.67 4.42 11.79
N SER A 54 7.49 3.86 10.59
CA SER A 54 7.76 2.44 10.38
C SER A 54 9.26 2.13 10.47
N THR A 55 9.57 1.09 11.25
CA THR A 55 10.90 0.50 11.35
C THR A 55 11.20 -0.51 10.23
N ASP A 56 10.26 -0.75 9.32
CA ASP A 56 10.37 -1.66 8.18
C ASP A 56 9.84 -0.96 6.93
N SER A 57 10.39 0.24 6.65
CA SER A 57 9.93 1.13 5.58
C SER A 57 10.71 0.95 4.28
N TRP A 58 10.15 1.48 3.18
CA TRP A 58 10.80 1.46 1.86
C TRP A 58 12.22 2.08 1.87
N LYS A 59 12.39 3.17 2.61
CA LYS A 59 13.69 3.85 2.75
C LYS A 59 14.72 2.95 3.42
N LYS A 60 14.34 2.32 4.54
CA LYS A 60 15.22 1.41 5.27
C LYS A 60 15.60 0.21 4.41
N TRP A 61 14.62 -0.39 3.73
CA TRP A 61 14.89 -1.48 2.78
C TRP A 61 15.88 -1.02 1.69
N CYS A 62 15.70 0.17 1.12
CA CYS A 62 16.63 0.71 0.12
C CYS A 62 18.05 0.88 0.67
N GLU A 63 18.20 1.36 1.91
CA GLU A 63 19.50 1.53 2.57
C GLU A 63 20.20 0.20 2.84
N GLU A 64 19.46 -0.79 3.35
CA GLU A 64 19.97 -2.13 3.63
C GLU A 64 20.39 -2.87 2.35
N GLN A 65 19.65 -2.69 1.26
CA GLN A 65 19.93 -3.33 -0.03
C GLN A 65 20.86 -2.52 -0.95
N GLY A 66 21.25 -1.29 -0.57
CA GLY A 66 21.97 -0.37 -1.46
C GLY A 66 21.18 0.02 -2.72
N PHE A 67 19.84 -0.02 -2.66
CA PHE A 67 18.95 0.17 -3.80
C PHE A 67 18.66 1.65 -4.06
N HIS A 68 19.12 2.17 -5.20
CA HIS A 68 18.79 3.51 -5.71
C HIS A 68 18.91 4.64 -4.65
N LEU A 69 19.96 4.60 -3.83
CA LEU A 69 20.15 5.53 -2.69
C LEU A 69 20.07 7.01 -3.06
N ASN A 70 20.51 7.37 -4.28
CA ASN A 70 20.43 8.74 -4.78
C ASN A 70 18.98 9.19 -5.11
N LYS A 71 18.11 8.26 -5.53
CA LYS A 71 16.71 8.56 -5.87
C LYS A 71 15.86 8.66 -4.61
N TYR A 72 16.09 7.77 -3.65
CA TYR A 72 15.35 7.69 -2.40
C TYR A 72 16.16 8.30 -1.24
N SER A 73 16.63 9.53 -1.46
CA SER A 73 17.44 10.32 -0.53
C SER A 73 16.59 11.09 0.48
N ASP A 74 17.25 11.63 1.51
CA ASP A 74 16.60 12.43 2.57
C ASP A 74 16.20 13.84 2.11
N ASP A 75 16.43 14.20 0.86
CA ASP A 75 15.96 15.47 0.28
C ASP A 75 14.94 15.27 -0.85
N ASN A 76 14.63 14.01 -1.22
CA ASN A 76 13.71 13.66 -2.30
C ASN A 76 12.51 12.85 -1.81
N TYR A 77 11.76 13.43 -0.89
CA TYR A 77 10.53 12.86 -0.35
C TYR A 77 9.47 13.94 -0.10
N PHE A 78 8.23 13.51 0.13
CA PHE A 78 7.22 14.32 0.79
C PHE A 78 6.43 13.50 1.80
N LYS A 79 5.92 14.20 2.82
CA LYS A 79 5.07 13.63 3.85
C LYS A 79 3.63 14.06 3.63
N PHE A 80 2.69 13.21 4.01
CA PHE A 80 1.27 13.47 3.87
C PHE A 80 0.47 12.69 4.91
N TYR A 81 -0.80 13.05 5.01
CA TYR A 81 -1.79 12.31 5.77
C TYR A 81 -2.91 11.84 4.84
N LEU A 82 -3.63 10.81 5.26
CA LEU A 82 -4.91 10.48 4.64
C LEU A 82 -6.03 11.28 5.32
N LYS A 83 -7.01 11.73 4.54
CA LYS A 83 -8.17 12.50 5.03
C LYS A 83 -8.99 11.67 6.01
N GLN A 84 -9.70 12.33 6.93
CA GLN A 84 -10.65 11.65 7.80
C GLN A 84 -11.74 10.94 6.98
N GLY A 85 -12.08 9.71 7.33
CA GLY A 85 -13.08 8.90 6.63
C GLY A 85 -12.53 8.10 5.44
N THR A 86 -11.22 8.20 5.14
CA THR A 86 -10.56 7.33 4.15
C THR A 86 -10.77 5.85 4.49
N ARG A 87 -11.20 5.05 3.51
CA ARG A 87 -11.39 3.60 3.68
C ARG A 87 -10.06 2.90 3.42
N ILE A 88 -9.37 2.51 4.48
CA ILE A 88 -8.07 1.85 4.39
C ILE A 88 -8.25 0.35 4.64
N LEU A 89 -7.80 -0.48 3.70
CA LEU A 89 -7.65 -1.91 3.92
C LEU A 89 -6.30 -2.17 4.59
N VAL A 90 -6.28 -2.72 5.80
CA VAL A 90 -5.04 -3.09 6.48
C VAL A 90 -4.88 -4.61 6.49
N ILE A 91 -3.76 -5.08 5.93
CA ILE A 91 -3.36 -6.48 5.87
C ILE A 91 -2.17 -6.64 6.81
N ASP A 92 -2.42 -7.19 7.99
CA ASP A 92 -1.42 -7.49 9.02
C ASP A 92 -1.27 -9.00 9.25
N ASN A 93 -1.96 -9.83 8.45
CA ASN A 93 -1.95 -11.28 8.50
C ASN A 93 -2.22 -11.88 7.11
N HIS A 94 -1.40 -12.84 6.70
CA HIS A 94 -1.48 -13.47 5.38
C HIS A 94 -2.83 -14.16 5.09
N LYS A 95 -3.54 -14.64 6.11
CA LYS A 95 -4.86 -15.27 5.94
C LYS A 95 -5.92 -14.31 5.43
N GLN A 96 -5.75 -12.99 5.65
CA GLN A 96 -6.67 -11.98 5.13
C GLN A 96 -6.64 -11.94 3.60
N LEU A 97 -5.53 -12.36 2.97
CA LEU A 97 -5.42 -12.38 1.51
C LEU A 97 -6.45 -13.31 0.87
N ASN A 98 -6.83 -14.40 1.54
CA ASN A 98 -7.81 -15.37 1.02
C ASN A 98 -9.22 -14.78 0.82
N ASP A 99 -9.54 -13.71 1.55
CA ASP A 99 -10.84 -13.04 1.51
C ASP A 99 -10.87 -11.87 0.50
N LEU A 100 -9.73 -11.57 -0.13
CA LEU A 100 -9.61 -10.48 -1.11
C LEU A 100 -9.97 -10.97 -2.52
N PRO A 101 -10.36 -10.06 -3.42
CA PRO A 101 -10.46 -10.37 -4.84
C PRO A 101 -9.12 -10.85 -5.42
N HIS A 102 -9.12 -11.99 -6.09
CA HIS A 102 -7.98 -12.50 -6.88
C HIS A 102 -8.27 -12.46 -8.38
N ILE A 103 -7.20 -12.39 -9.16
CA ILE A 103 -7.26 -12.69 -10.59
C ILE A 103 -7.38 -14.21 -10.75
N ASP A 104 -8.36 -14.67 -11.53
CA ASP A 104 -8.46 -16.07 -11.93
C ASP A 104 -7.41 -16.39 -13.00
N VAL A 105 -6.19 -16.73 -12.54
CA VAL A 105 -5.04 -17.04 -13.40
C VAL A 105 -5.33 -18.23 -14.31
N LYS A 106 -6.03 -19.25 -13.81
CA LYS A 106 -6.36 -20.46 -14.57
C LYS A 106 -7.30 -20.12 -15.72
N SER A 107 -8.35 -19.35 -15.47
CA SER A 107 -9.28 -18.91 -16.51
C SER A 107 -8.62 -17.95 -17.50
N LYS A 108 -7.80 -17.01 -17.03
CA LYS A 108 -7.20 -15.95 -17.87
C LYS A 108 -6.01 -16.43 -18.70
N PHE A 109 -5.18 -17.34 -18.17
CA PHE A 109 -3.90 -17.73 -18.78
C PHE A 109 -3.72 -19.24 -19.00
N GLY A 110 -4.65 -20.08 -18.53
CA GLY A 110 -4.64 -21.52 -18.79
C GLY A 110 -3.70 -22.36 -17.91
N PHE A 111 -3.16 -21.79 -16.82
CA PHE A 111 -2.31 -22.50 -15.86
C PHE A 111 -2.62 -22.13 -14.41
N GLU A 112 -2.22 -22.98 -13.47
CA GLU A 112 -2.33 -22.70 -12.04
C GLU A 112 -1.03 -22.08 -11.52
N LEU A 113 -1.16 -21.06 -10.67
CA LEU A 113 -0.04 -20.37 -10.03
C LEU A 113 -0.24 -20.43 -8.51
N SER A 114 0.66 -21.12 -7.81
CA SER A 114 0.59 -21.34 -6.37
C SER A 114 1.77 -20.77 -5.59
N ALA A 115 2.75 -20.17 -6.27
CA ALA A 115 3.97 -19.66 -5.64
C ALA A 115 3.73 -18.34 -4.86
N PHE A 116 2.74 -17.56 -5.28
CA PHE A 116 2.33 -16.29 -4.70
C PHE A 116 0.90 -15.96 -5.15
N GLN A 117 0.27 -15.00 -4.48
CA GLN A 117 -1.11 -14.59 -4.73
C GLN A 117 -1.16 -13.39 -5.69
N ILE A 118 -1.99 -13.48 -6.73
CA ILE A 118 -2.29 -12.35 -7.62
C ILE A 118 -3.63 -11.74 -7.22
N LEU A 119 -3.57 -10.60 -6.54
CA LEU A 119 -4.76 -9.84 -6.15
C LEU A 119 -5.32 -9.04 -7.34
N ASP A 120 -6.64 -8.92 -7.38
CA ASP A 120 -7.36 -8.02 -8.27
C ASP A 120 -7.45 -6.63 -7.60
N PHE A 121 -6.41 -5.84 -7.82
CA PHE A 121 -6.28 -4.51 -7.22
C PHE A 121 -7.35 -3.53 -7.69
N GLN A 122 -7.92 -3.71 -8.88
CA GLN A 122 -9.01 -2.85 -9.37
C GLN A 122 -10.29 -3.08 -8.55
N LYS A 123 -10.68 -4.34 -8.33
CA LYS A 123 -11.81 -4.68 -7.45
C LYS A 123 -11.58 -4.28 -5.99
N ILE A 124 -10.33 -4.28 -5.53
CA ILE A 124 -9.99 -3.77 -4.19
C ILE A 124 -10.19 -2.25 -4.14
N ALA A 125 -9.70 -1.52 -5.16
CA ALA A 125 -9.82 -0.06 -5.25
C ALA A 125 -11.27 0.46 -5.38
N GLU A 126 -12.22 -0.36 -5.83
CA GLU A 126 -13.65 -0.03 -5.79
C GLU A 126 -14.18 0.14 -4.35
N LYS A 127 -13.61 -0.61 -3.40
CA LYS A 127 -14.08 -0.69 -2.01
C LYS A 127 -13.28 0.16 -1.04
N TYR A 128 -12.01 0.40 -1.36
CA TYR A 128 -11.05 1.08 -0.48
C TYR A 128 -10.36 2.22 -1.22
N ASP A 129 -9.94 3.23 -0.48
CA ASP A 129 -9.21 4.38 -1.01
C ASP A 129 -7.69 4.16 -0.93
N ALA A 130 -7.25 3.26 -0.05
CA ALA A 130 -5.87 2.83 0.10
C ALA A 130 -5.76 1.44 0.73
N MET A 131 -4.59 0.82 0.62
CA MET A 131 -4.27 -0.45 1.25
C MET A 131 -2.90 -0.39 1.93
N GLU A 132 -2.82 -0.87 3.16
CA GLU A 132 -1.57 -1.12 3.86
C GLU A 132 -1.28 -2.61 3.96
N VAL A 133 -0.07 -2.99 3.61
CA VAL A 133 0.48 -4.32 3.84
C VAL A 133 1.59 -4.17 4.87
N LEU A 134 1.45 -4.87 6.00
CA LEU A 134 2.39 -4.83 7.11
C LEU A 134 3.21 -6.13 7.17
N ILE A 135 4.22 -6.22 6.30
CA ILE A 135 5.16 -7.36 6.24
C ILE A 135 5.81 -7.62 7.61
N SER A 136 6.08 -6.55 8.37
CA SER A 136 6.66 -6.61 9.71
C SER A 136 5.79 -7.32 10.76
N LYS A 137 4.49 -7.51 10.48
CA LYS A 137 3.54 -8.19 11.38
C LYS A 137 3.38 -9.66 11.08
N ASP A 138 3.53 -10.06 9.82
CA ASP A 138 3.44 -11.45 9.38
C ASP A 138 4.35 -11.65 8.16
N TYR A 139 5.54 -12.22 8.39
CA TYR A 139 6.52 -12.42 7.34
C TYR A 139 6.05 -13.40 6.25
N GLN A 140 4.98 -14.19 6.47
CA GLN A 140 4.39 -15.00 5.40
C GLN A 140 3.86 -14.12 4.25
N LEU A 141 3.47 -12.87 4.54
CA LEU A 141 3.07 -11.90 3.51
C LEU A 141 4.17 -11.63 2.47
N TYR A 142 5.45 -11.71 2.85
CA TYR A 142 6.57 -11.54 1.91
C TYR A 142 6.54 -12.61 0.81
N TRP A 143 6.21 -13.86 1.18
CA TRP A 143 6.10 -14.97 0.23
C TRP A 143 4.79 -14.91 -0.55
N ASP A 144 3.68 -14.66 0.14
CA ASP A 144 2.36 -14.63 -0.48
C ASP A 144 2.21 -13.45 -1.46
N LEU A 145 2.94 -12.34 -1.25
CA LEU A 145 2.99 -11.17 -2.11
C LEU A 145 4.42 -10.94 -2.66
N TYR A 146 5.05 -12.00 -3.19
CA TYR A 146 6.45 -12.02 -3.59
C TYR A 146 6.94 -10.78 -4.37
N GLY A 147 7.72 -9.94 -3.68
CA GLY A 147 8.21 -8.65 -4.16
C GLY A 147 7.67 -7.45 -3.39
N TRP A 148 6.75 -7.64 -2.43
CA TRP A 148 6.47 -6.67 -1.37
C TRP A 148 7.47 -6.89 -0.24
N ASP A 149 8.52 -6.05 -0.20
CA ASP A 149 9.68 -6.32 0.66
C ASP A 149 9.62 -5.68 2.06
N CYS A 150 8.68 -4.76 2.28
CA CYS A 150 8.61 -3.95 3.50
C CYS A 150 7.16 -3.46 3.75
N ASP A 151 6.92 -2.85 4.92
CA ASP A 151 5.65 -2.21 5.23
C ASP A 151 5.36 -1.08 4.23
N SER A 152 4.21 -1.21 3.56
CA SER A 152 3.87 -0.39 2.40
C SER A 152 2.41 0.06 2.45
N LEU A 153 2.20 1.35 2.25
CA LEU A 153 0.91 1.94 1.88
C LEU A 153 0.88 2.06 0.34
N LEU A 154 -0.23 1.61 -0.25
CA LEU A 154 -0.59 1.88 -1.63
C LEU A 154 -1.92 2.65 -1.66
N VAL A 155 -1.86 3.91 -2.08
CA VAL A 155 -3.05 4.77 -2.24
C VAL A 155 -3.66 4.55 -3.62
N PHE A 156 -4.96 4.25 -3.64
CA PHE A 156 -5.74 4.01 -4.86
C PHE A 156 -6.48 5.27 -5.33
N ASN A 157 -6.86 6.12 -4.40
CA ASN A 157 -7.65 7.33 -4.64
C ASN A 157 -6.88 8.57 -4.21
N LYS A 158 -6.39 9.36 -5.17
CA LYS A 158 -5.66 10.61 -4.89
C LYS A 158 -6.43 11.61 -4.03
N ASP A 159 -7.76 11.61 -4.10
CA ASP A 159 -8.60 12.55 -3.36
C ASP A 159 -8.58 12.28 -1.86
N CYS A 160 -8.08 11.12 -1.41
CA CYS A 160 -7.91 10.82 0.01
C CYS A 160 -6.59 11.37 0.58
N VAL A 161 -5.67 11.87 -0.26
CA VAL A 161 -4.41 12.47 0.18
C VAL A 161 -4.65 13.90 0.67
N GLU A 162 -4.15 14.20 1.86
CA GLU A 162 -4.08 15.54 2.42
C GLU A 162 -2.63 15.99 2.38
N SER A 163 -2.31 16.88 1.43
CA SER A 163 -0.97 17.40 1.25
C SER A 163 -0.57 18.29 2.43
N ILE A 164 0.61 18.06 2.99
CA ILE A 164 1.23 19.02 3.91
C ILE A 164 1.82 20.15 3.06
N SER A 165 1.20 21.31 3.04
CA SER A 165 1.90 22.52 2.60
C SER A 165 3.04 22.74 3.58
N LYS A 166 4.28 22.88 3.10
CA LYS A 166 5.35 23.50 3.92
C LYS A 166 4.88 24.92 4.24
N GLU A 167 4.17 25.11 5.34
CA GLU A 167 4.15 26.43 5.97
C GLU A 167 5.62 26.76 6.27
N LYS A 168 6.03 27.95 5.83
CA LYS A 168 7.37 28.46 6.06
C LYS A 168 7.64 28.39 7.57
N LEU A 169 8.55 27.49 7.95
CA LEU A 169 9.26 27.60 9.23
C LEU A 169 9.98 28.94 9.29
#